data_AF-V2X9D1-F1
#
_entry.id   AF-V2X9D1-F1
#
_cell.length_a   1.000
_cell.length_b   1.000
_cell.length_c   1.000
_cell.angle_alpha   90.00
_cell.angle_beta   90.00
_cell.angle_gamma   90.00
#
_symmetry.space_group_name_H-M   'P 1'
#
loop_
_entity.id
_entity.type
_entity.pdbx_description
1 polymer ?
#
loop_
_entity_poly.entity_id
_entity_poly.type
_entity_poly.pdbx_seq_one_letter_code
_entity_poly.pdbx_strand_id
1 'polypeptide(L)'
;MASQCHSMPEKDQDAQEAVRNRISVHPCIWQLRVVRSTCILEGNDVITIAPTGMGKSLTFWMPLLFTEKSVMILVVLLKTLGSQFADKLNEKLKMPAVIVTKNITDDVLFLEHSQVEVSHHNLQPRNHSQQSKF
;
A
#
# COMPACT_ATOMS: atom_id res chain seq x y z
N MET A 1 -9.00 -15.68 -7.31
CA MET A 1 -9.85 -14.60 -6.76
C MET A 1 -9.30 -13.31 -7.30
N ALA A 2 -9.96 -12.72 -8.31
CA ALA A 2 -9.47 -11.53 -8.98
C ALA A 2 -9.74 -10.30 -8.10
N SER A 3 -8.68 -9.61 -7.72
CA SER A 3 -8.73 -8.32 -7.03
C SER A 3 -9.17 -7.29 -8.07
N GLN A 4 -10.48 -7.04 -8.20
CA GLN A 4 -10.99 -6.06 -9.15
C GLN A 4 -10.39 -4.68 -8.85
N CYS A 5 -9.65 -4.12 -9.81
CA CYS A 5 -9.18 -2.73 -9.76
C CYS A 5 -10.29 -1.77 -10.21
N HIS A 6 -11.49 -1.93 -9.67
CA HIS A 6 -12.71 -1.27 -10.16
C HIS A 6 -12.77 0.24 -9.86
N SER A 7 -11.77 0.79 -9.17
CA SER A 7 -11.78 2.19 -8.70
C SER A 7 -11.03 3.17 -9.62
N MET A 8 -10.19 2.72 -10.56
CA MET A 8 -9.41 3.66 -11.37
C MET A 8 -10.25 4.26 -12.51
N PRO A 9 -10.38 5.60 -12.62
CA PRO A 9 -11.13 6.22 -13.71
C PRO A 9 -10.55 5.93 -15.10
N GLU A 10 -11.41 5.79 -16.11
CA GLU A 10 -11.01 5.58 -17.51
C GLU A 10 -10.37 6.81 -18.14
N LYS A 11 -10.85 8.02 -17.80
CA LYS A 11 -10.29 9.27 -18.32
C LYS A 11 -8.99 9.61 -17.60
N ASP A 12 -7.98 10.04 -18.37
CA ASP A 12 -6.66 10.39 -17.85
C ASP A 12 -6.72 11.47 -16.77
N GLN A 13 -7.45 12.56 -17.03
CA GLN A 13 -7.57 13.69 -16.10
C GLN A 13 -8.17 13.25 -14.75
N ASP A 14 -9.24 12.47 -14.79
CA ASP A 14 -9.91 11.97 -13.58
C ASP A 14 -8.98 11.03 -12.80
N ALA A 15 -8.22 10.18 -13.49
CA ALA A 15 -7.25 9.29 -12.85
C ALA A 15 -6.07 10.06 -12.25
N GLN A 16 -5.55 11.09 -12.93
CA GLN A 16 -4.51 11.96 -12.40
C GLN A 16 -4.97 12.67 -11.12
N GLU A 17 -6.20 13.17 -11.11
CA GLU A 17 -6.78 13.85 -9.96
C GLU A 17 -7.05 12.88 -8.81
N ALA A 18 -7.52 11.67 -9.10
CA ALA A 18 -7.71 10.61 -8.11
C ALA A 18 -6.38 10.25 -7.41
N VAL A 19 -5.29 10.11 -8.17
CA VAL A 19 -3.95 9.86 -7.60
C VAL A 19 -3.49 11.07 -6.78
N ARG A 20 -3.66 12.29 -7.31
CA ARG A 20 -3.26 13.52 -6.62
C ARG A 20 -3.96 13.67 -5.27
N ASN A 21 -5.25 13.36 -5.20
CA ASN A 21 -6.03 13.46 -3.97
C ASN A 21 -5.62 12.41 -2.91
N ARG A 22 -5.06 11.27 -3.33
CA ARG A 22 -4.67 10.19 -2.41
C ARG A 22 -3.22 10.30 -1.93
N ILE A 23 -2.29 10.74 -2.80
CA ILE A 23 -0.85 10.73 -2.49
C ILE A 23 -0.13 12.05 -2.80
N SER A 24 -0.87 13.13 -3.12
CA SER A 24 -0.33 14.48 -3.40
C SER A 24 0.71 14.52 -4.53
N VAL A 25 0.64 13.57 -5.46
CA VAL A 25 1.52 13.48 -6.64
C VAL A 25 0.67 13.49 -7.90
N HIS A 26 1.11 14.24 -8.91
CA HIS A 26 0.48 14.26 -10.23
C HIS A 26 1.22 13.31 -11.19
N PRO A 27 0.65 12.15 -11.55
CA PRO A 27 1.31 11.18 -12.40
C PRO A 27 1.30 11.59 -13.87
N CYS A 28 2.32 11.19 -14.62
CA CYS A 28 2.36 11.33 -16.07
C CYS A 28 1.41 10.32 -16.75
N ILE A 29 0.92 10.65 -17.95
CA ILE A 29 0.01 9.79 -18.73
C ILE A 29 0.61 8.39 -18.95
N TRP A 30 1.90 8.29 -19.26
CA TRP A 30 2.54 6.99 -19.47
C TRP A 30 2.54 6.11 -18.21
N GLN A 31 2.64 6.72 -17.02
CA GLN A 31 2.58 6.00 -15.75
C GLN A 31 1.18 5.45 -15.51
N LEU A 32 0.15 6.26 -15.79
CA LEU A 32 -1.24 5.81 -15.74
C LEU A 32 -1.51 4.68 -16.73
N ARG A 33 -0.95 4.74 -17.95
CA ARG A 33 -1.06 3.66 -18.93
C ARG A 33 -0.48 2.36 -18.41
N VAL A 34 0.72 2.39 -17.82
CA VAL A 34 1.35 1.21 -17.19
C VAL A 34 0.43 0.64 -16.12
N VAL A 35 -0.05 1.49 -15.20
CA VAL A 35 -0.93 1.07 -14.10
C VAL A 35 -2.24 0.50 -14.61
N ARG A 36 -2.88 1.12 -15.60
CA ARG A 36 -4.08 0.58 -16.24
C ARG A 36 -3.82 -0.74 -16.92
N SER A 37 -2.70 -0.89 -17.64
CA SER A 37 -2.34 -2.16 -18.25
C SER A 37 -2.15 -3.26 -17.22
N THR A 38 -1.62 -2.95 -16.03
CA THR A 38 -1.49 -3.93 -14.93
C THR A 38 -2.77 -4.15 -14.13
N CYS A 39 -3.62 -3.13 -13.96
CA CYS A 39 -4.79 -3.14 -13.08
C CYS A 39 -6.11 -3.47 -13.80
N ILE A 40 -6.35 -2.87 -14.96
CA ILE A 40 -7.61 -2.97 -15.71
C ILE A 40 -7.63 -4.20 -16.60
N LEU A 41 -6.48 -4.63 -17.11
CA LEU A 41 -6.36 -5.79 -17.99
C LEU A 41 -5.86 -7.01 -17.22
N GLU A 42 -6.59 -7.41 -16.18
CA GLU A 42 -6.29 -8.54 -15.29
C GLU A 42 -5.42 -9.62 -15.97
N GLY A 43 -4.14 -9.69 -15.60
CA GLY A 43 -3.22 -10.75 -16.04
C GLY A 43 -2.16 -10.40 -17.08
N ASN A 44 -2.05 -9.14 -17.54
CA ASN A 44 -0.97 -8.75 -18.45
C ASN A 44 0.36 -8.46 -17.74
N ASP A 45 1.42 -9.15 -18.17
CA ASP A 45 2.79 -8.82 -17.80
C ASP A 45 3.25 -7.57 -18.56
N VAL A 46 3.71 -6.55 -17.81
CA VAL A 46 4.12 -5.27 -18.37
C VAL A 46 5.61 -5.02 -18.15
N ILE A 47 6.37 -4.87 -19.24
CA ILE A 47 7.76 -4.40 -19.20
C ILE A 47 7.78 -2.90 -19.48
N THR A 48 8.26 -2.12 -18.51
CA THR A 48 8.38 -0.66 -18.65
C THR A 48 9.85 -0.26 -18.71
N ILE A 49 10.24 0.45 -19.77
CA ILE A 49 11.57 1.00 -19.96
C ILE A 49 11.47 2.53 -19.86
N ALA A 50 12.11 3.10 -18.84
CA ALA A 50 12.18 4.55 -18.67
C ALA A 50 13.55 4.94 -18.05
N PRO A 51 14.17 6.07 -18.40
CA PRO A 51 15.41 6.55 -17.78
C PRO A 51 15.24 6.86 -16.28
N THR A 52 16.37 6.89 -15.57
CA THR A 52 16.43 7.22 -14.14
C THR A 52 15.90 8.63 -13.91
N GLY A 53 15.21 8.86 -12.80
CA GLY A 53 14.56 10.14 -12.50
C GLY A 53 13.16 10.32 -13.09
N MET A 54 12.73 9.52 -14.08
CA MET A 54 11.36 9.62 -14.63
C MET A 54 10.24 9.16 -13.69
N GLY A 55 10.55 8.74 -12.46
CA GLY A 55 9.52 8.33 -11.50
C GLY A 55 8.89 6.97 -11.78
N LYS A 56 9.62 6.05 -12.43
CA LYS A 56 9.18 4.65 -12.61
C LYS A 56 8.80 3.95 -11.30
N SER A 57 9.34 4.35 -10.15
CA SER A 57 8.89 3.81 -8.86
C SER A 57 7.42 4.11 -8.55
N LEU A 58 6.85 5.20 -9.09
CA LEU A 58 5.45 5.55 -8.84
C LEU A 58 4.48 4.51 -9.40
N THR A 59 4.85 3.82 -10.49
CA THR A 59 4.02 2.76 -11.10
C THR A 59 3.89 1.52 -10.22
N PHE A 60 4.75 1.36 -9.21
CA PHE A 60 4.60 0.30 -8.22
C PHE A 60 3.50 0.64 -7.22
N TRP A 61 3.48 1.85 -6.66
CA TRP A 61 2.53 2.16 -5.56
C TRP A 61 1.13 2.55 -6.05
N MET A 62 1.01 3.12 -7.25
CA MET A 62 -0.29 3.55 -7.79
C MET A 62 -1.35 2.44 -7.87
N PRO A 63 -1.04 1.19 -8.29
CA PRO A 63 -1.97 0.07 -8.23
C PRO A 63 -2.64 -0.11 -6.87
N LEU A 64 -1.87 0.00 -5.77
CA LEU A 64 -2.39 -0.16 -4.40
C LEU A 64 -3.47 0.87 -4.04
N LEU A 65 -3.51 2.01 -4.74
CA LEU A 65 -4.59 2.98 -4.55
C LEU A 65 -5.91 2.45 -5.06
N PHE A 66 -5.93 1.69 -6.14
CA PHE A 66 -7.14 1.34 -6.88
C PHE A 66 -7.59 -0.11 -6.71
N THR A 67 -6.82 -0.92 -5.97
CA THR A 67 -7.14 -2.31 -5.68
C THR A 67 -7.46 -2.48 -4.20
N GLU A 68 -8.68 -2.91 -3.90
CA GLU A 68 -9.08 -3.21 -2.53
C GLU A 68 -8.34 -4.45 -1.99
N LYS A 69 -7.87 -4.39 -0.74
CA LYS A 69 -7.26 -5.52 -0.01
C LYS A 69 -6.17 -6.25 -0.79
N SER A 70 -5.25 -5.51 -1.39
CA SER A 70 -4.14 -6.05 -2.17
C SER A 70 -2.81 -6.01 -1.43
N VAL A 71 -1.91 -6.93 -1.76
CA VAL A 71 -0.52 -6.95 -1.30
C VAL A 71 0.39 -6.84 -2.51
N MET A 72 1.36 -5.94 -2.46
CA MET A 72 2.38 -5.80 -3.49
C MET A 72 3.73 -6.34 -3.00
N ILE A 73 4.32 -7.24 -3.79
CA ILE A 73 5.68 -7.74 -3.57
C ILE A 73 6.61 -7.03 -4.54
N LEU A 74 7.51 -6.19 -4.01
CA LEU A 74 8.54 -5.53 -4.81
C LEU A 74 9.90 -6.19 -4.58
N VAL A 75 10.43 -6.82 -5.63
CA VAL A 75 11.79 -7.38 -5.61
C VAL A 75 12.79 -6.28 -5.95
N VAL A 76 13.68 -5.97 -5.01
CA VAL A 76 14.73 -4.96 -5.18
C VAL A 76 16.11 -5.59 -5.06
N LEU A 77 17.05 -5.15 -5.90
CA LEU A 77 18.43 -5.66 -5.90
C LEU A 77 19.27 -5.10 -4.75
N LEU A 78 18.93 -3.91 -4.25
CA LEU A 78 19.70 -3.19 -3.24
C LEU A 78 18.90 -3.09 -1.94
N LYS A 79 19.47 -3.60 -0.84
CA LYS A 79 18.86 -3.53 0.50
C LYS A 79 18.54 -2.09 0.90
N THR A 80 19.50 -1.18 0.73
CA THR A 80 19.34 0.24 1.06
C THR A 80 18.20 0.88 0.28
N LEU A 81 18.00 0.50 -0.98
CA LEU A 81 16.89 1.01 -1.79
C LEU A 81 15.55 0.47 -1.29
N GLY A 82 15.49 -0.79 -0.87
CA GLY A 82 14.32 -1.37 -0.23
C GLY A 82 13.92 -0.63 1.04
N SER A 83 14.90 -0.31 1.91
CA SER A 83 14.65 0.45 3.13
C SER A 83 14.12 1.85 2.81
N GLN A 84 14.74 2.56 1.86
CA GLN A 84 14.25 3.87 1.41
C GLN A 84 12.82 3.84 0.88
N PHE A 85 12.41 2.75 0.23
CA PHE A 85 11.02 2.59 -0.22
C PHE A 85 10.07 2.32 0.93
N ALA A 86 10.43 1.44 1.87
CA ALA A 86 9.62 1.17 3.05
C ALA A 86 9.41 2.46 3.88
N ASP A 87 10.48 3.20 4.18
CA ASP A 87 10.41 4.46 4.92
C ASP A 87 9.50 5.47 4.20
N LYS A 88 9.68 5.63 2.87
CA LYS A 88 8.85 6.53 2.07
C LYS A 88 7.37 6.15 2.13
N LEU A 89 7.03 4.87 2.09
CA LEU A 89 5.65 4.38 2.13
C LEU A 89 5.02 4.61 3.50
N ASN A 90 5.71 4.20 4.55
CA ASN A 90 5.23 4.32 5.93
C ASN A 90 5.11 5.78 6.37
N GLU A 91 6.12 6.61 6.08
CA GLU A 91 6.14 7.99 6.55
C GLU A 91 5.25 8.91 5.73
N LYS A 92 5.37 8.85 4.39
CA LYS A 92 4.78 9.87 3.49
C LYS A 92 3.45 9.44 2.90
N LEU A 93 3.29 8.16 2.59
CA LEU A 93 2.11 7.64 1.91
C LEU A 93 1.13 6.94 2.86
N LYS A 94 1.54 6.74 4.13
CA LYS A 94 0.76 6.01 5.15
C LYS A 94 0.31 4.64 4.65
N MET A 95 1.16 4.00 3.84
CA MET A 95 0.97 2.64 3.33
C MET A 95 1.93 1.73 4.09
N PRO A 96 1.42 0.74 4.85
CA PRO A 96 2.26 -0.21 5.56
C PRO A 96 3.20 -0.94 4.60
N ALA A 97 4.49 -0.89 4.87
CA ALA A 97 5.52 -1.52 4.05
C ALA A 97 6.60 -2.15 4.91
N VAL A 98 6.93 -3.41 4.60
CA VAL A 98 7.96 -4.19 5.28
C VAL A 98 9.00 -4.62 4.25
N ILE A 99 10.28 -4.50 4.60
CA ILE A 99 11.38 -5.04 3.81
C ILE A 99 11.73 -6.44 4.29
N VAL A 100 11.82 -7.40 3.37
CA VAL A 100 12.28 -8.77 3.67
C VAL A 100 13.72 -8.97 3.16
N THR A 101 14.68 -9.31 4.04
CA THR A 101 16.08 -9.58 3.68
C THR A 101 16.63 -10.79 4.45
N LYS A 102 17.79 -11.32 4.04
CA LYS A 102 18.46 -12.47 4.70
C LYS A 102 18.65 -12.31 6.22
N ASN A 103 18.74 -11.10 6.75
CA ASN A 103 19.11 -10.85 8.15
C ASN A 103 17.93 -10.41 9.02
N ILE A 104 16.72 -10.82 8.67
CA ILE A 104 15.55 -10.58 9.52
C ILE A 104 15.54 -11.64 10.62
N THR A 105 15.83 -11.20 11.83
CA THR A 105 15.59 -11.95 13.06
C THR A 105 14.14 -11.69 13.50
N ASP A 106 13.48 -12.76 13.93
CA ASP A 106 12.02 -12.99 13.94
C ASP A 106 11.12 -12.08 14.82
N ASP A 107 11.54 -10.89 15.25
CA ASP A 107 10.71 -10.07 16.17
C ASP A 107 9.93 -8.96 15.45
N VAL A 108 10.49 -8.38 14.37
CA VAL A 108 9.88 -7.23 13.67
C VAL A 108 8.74 -7.65 12.75
N LEU A 109 8.76 -8.89 12.24
CA LEU A 109 7.72 -9.41 11.33
C LEU A 109 6.37 -9.64 12.02
N PHE A 110 6.36 -9.93 13.33
CA PHE A 110 5.14 -10.28 14.06
C PHE A 110 4.52 -9.10 14.82
N LEU A 111 5.26 -8.02 15.07
CA LEU A 111 4.80 -6.93 15.93
C LEU A 111 3.97 -5.84 15.23
N GLU A 112 4.06 -5.68 13.90
CA GLU A 112 3.29 -4.63 13.19
C GLU A 112 1.87 -5.04 12.78
N HIS A 113 1.50 -6.33 12.86
CA HIS A 113 0.14 -6.78 12.54
C HIS A 113 -0.81 -6.88 13.76
N SER A 114 -0.31 -6.71 14.99
CA SER A 114 -1.15 -6.81 16.21
C SER A 114 -1.79 -5.50 16.68
N GLN A 115 -1.60 -4.36 15.99
CA GLN A 115 -2.18 -3.07 16.40
C GLN A 115 -3.32 -2.55 15.49
N VAL A 116 -3.76 -3.32 14.48
CA VAL A 116 -4.85 -2.89 13.57
C VAL A 116 -6.21 -3.51 13.92
N GLU A 117 -6.29 -4.46 14.85
CA GLU A 117 -7.57 -4.94 15.40
C GLU A 117 -7.83 -4.33 16.79
N VAL A 118 -8.73 -3.33 16.82
CA VAL A 118 -9.93 -3.21 17.68
C VAL A 118 -10.34 -1.73 17.68
N SER A 119 -11.00 -1.30 16.61
CA SER A 119 -12.00 -0.21 16.70
C SER A 119 -13.37 -0.86 16.78
N HIS A 120 -13.66 -1.54 17.89
CA HIS A 120 -15.04 -1.85 18.26
C HIS A 120 -15.56 -0.74 19.16
N HIS A 121 -16.66 -0.16 18.71
CA HIS A 121 -17.53 0.77 19.42
C HIS A 121 -17.65 0.51 20.92
N ASN A 122 -17.56 1.60 21.68
CA ASN A 122 -18.45 1.95 22.80
C ASN A 122 -19.15 0.78 23.50
N LEU A 123 -18.54 0.25 24.56
CA LEU A 123 -19.27 -0.25 25.72
C LEU A 123 -18.52 0.20 26.98
N GLN A 124 -19.11 1.15 27.69
CA GLN A 124 -18.64 1.65 28.97
C GLN A 124 -18.60 0.53 30.03
N PRO A 125 -17.55 0.43 30.87
CA PRO A 125 -17.60 -0.40 32.05
C PRO A 125 -18.50 0.28 33.12
N ARG A 126 -19.66 -0.32 33.41
CA ARG A 126 -20.41 0.00 34.63
C ARG A 126 -19.66 -0.56 35.83
N ASN A 127 -19.20 0.32 36.71
CA ASN A 127 -18.86 -0.03 38.07
C ASN A 127 -20.13 -0.40 38.84
N HIS A 128 -20.12 -1.51 39.58
CA HIS A 128 -20.71 -1.60 40.92
C HIS A 128 -20.18 -2.82 41.68
N SER A 129 -19.26 -2.52 42.60
CA SER A 129 -19.17 -2.99 44.00
C SER A 129 -20.17 -4.06 44.49
N GLN A 130 -19.65 -5.15 45.09
CA GLN A 130 -19.92 -5.69 46.45
C GLN A 130 -19.53 -7.19 46.50
N GLN A 131 -18.45 -7.54 47.22
CA GLN A 131 -18.41 -8.02 48.60
C GLN A 131 -18.67 -9.54 48.79
N SER A 132 -17.63 -10.19 49.35
CA SER A 132 -17.65 -11.08 50.52
C SER A 132 -18.26 -12.49 50.41
N LYS A 133 -17.40 -13.49 50.76
CA LYS A 133 -17.69 -14.77 51.46
C LYS A 133 -18.72 -15.68 50.77
N PHE A 134 -18.35 -16.89 50.36
CA PHE A 134 -17.91 -18.02 51.19
C PHE A 134 -17.13 -19.02 50.34
#